data_AF-A0A662VJW2-F1
#
_entry.id   AF-A0A662VJW2-F1
#
_cell.length_a   1.000
_cell.length_b   1.000
_cell.length_c   1.000
_cell.angle_alpha   90.00
_cell.angle_beta   90.00
_cell.angle_gamma   90.00
#
_symmetry.space_group_name_H-M   'P 1'
#
loop_
_entity.id
_entity.type
_entity.pdbx_description
1 polymer ?
#
loop_
_entity_poly.entity_id
_entity_poly.type
_entity_poly.pdbx_seq_one_letter_code
_entity_poly.pdbx_strand_id
1 'polypeptide(L)'
;MLLLQTQQCQNPDRDEFPTKNGEPADIYIEEFNFNGEPKRIAPWAVYIVDGKLIATATADSKVYIWNEIPKENNTPPDIMLTANGMFGTPREIWSDGERLVIGDHNAKFNCEDSENCFGTVSGTFVWKEFPNYIDEG
;
A
#
# COMPACT_ATOMS: atom_id res chain seq x y z
N MET A 1 0.75 -40.63 -3.66
CA MET A 1 0.59 -39.39 -2.89
C MET A 1 1.64 -38.42 -3.39
N LEU A 2 1.28 -37.60 -4.39
CA LEU A 2 2.17 -36.60 -4.96
C LEU A 2 1.92 -35.32 -4.17
N LEU A 3 2.86 -34.93 -3.33
CA LEU A 3 2.86 -33.59 -2.74
C LEU A 3 3.18 -32.63 -3.88
N LEU A 4 2.13 -31.99 -4.44
CA LEU A 4 2.27 -30.73 -5.15
C LEU A 4 2.84 -29.75 -4.13
N GLN A 5 4.17 -29.60 -4.10
CA GLN A 5 4.77 -28.41 -3.53
C GLN A 5 4.19 -27.26 -4.34
N THR A 6 3.34 -26.47 -3.70
CA THR A 6 2.95 -25.17 -4.22
C THR A 6 4.24 -24.45 -4.60
N GLN A 7 4.37 -24.06 -5.87
CA GLN A 7 5.43 -23.17 -6.31
C GLN A 7 5.29 -21.92 -5.44
N GLN A 8 6.09 -21.84 -4.38
CA GLN A 8 6.18 -20.61 -3.62
C GLN A 8 6.73 -19.55 -4.57
N CYS A 9 6.19 -18.33 -4.51
CA CYS A 9 6.70 -17.15 -5.20
C CYS A 9 8.06 -16.75 -4.62
N GLN A 10 9.04 -17.64 -4.71
CA GLN A 10 10.35 -17.47 -4.11
C GLN A 10 11.37 -17.55 -5.24
N ASN A 11 11.73 -16.39 -5.78
CA ASN A 11 13.05 -16.19 -6.36
C ASN A 11 13.55 -14.79 -5.97
N PRO A 12 13.95 -14.57 -4.71
CA PRO A 12 14.38 -13.25 -4.21
C PRO A 12 15.66 -12.73 -4.90
N ASP A 13 16.34 -13.58 -5.68
CA ASP A 13 17.55 -13.22 -6.44
C ASP A 13 17.25 -12.86 -7.91
N ARG A 14 15.98 -12.69 -8.28
CA ARG A 14 15.57 -12.38 -9.65
C ARG A 14 15.19 -10.91 -9.80
N ASP A 15 15.95 -10.21 -10.65
CA ASP A 15 15.72 -8.81 -11.06
C ASP A 15 15.36 -8.70 -12.55
N GLU A 16 14.72 -9.71 -13.14
CA GLU A 16 14.43 -9.78 -14.57
C GLU A 16 12.93 -9.88 -14.87
N PHE A 17 12.46 -9.07 -15.82
CA PHE A 17 11.07 -9.09 -16.28
C PHE A 17 10.62 -10.49 -16.73
N PRO A 18 9.38 -10.92 -16.46
CA PRO A 18 8.88 -12.21 -16.88
C PRO A 18 9.04 -12.47 -18.39
N THR A 19 9.61 -13.61 -18.76
CA THR A 19 9.89 -13.99 -20.17
C THR A 19 8.99 -15.11 -20.68
N LYS A 20 8.24 -15.77 -19.78
CA LYS A 20 7.23 -16.79 -20.13
C LYS A 20 6.06 -16.76 -19.17
N ASN A 21 4.93 -17.32 -19.61
CA ASN A 21 3.71 -17.39 -18.81
C ASN A 21 3.93 -18.23 -17.54
N GLY A 22 3.33 -17.78 -16.43
CA GLY A 22 3.33 -18.51 -15.16
C GLY A 22 4.66 -18.47 -14.41
N GLU A 23 5.60 -17.61 -14.78
CA GLU A 23 6.76 -17.34 -13.95
C GLU A 23 6.34 -16.72 -12.61
N PRO A 24 6.98 -17.12 -11.49
CA PRO A 24 6.68 -16.54 -10.19
C PRO A 24 7.04 -15.05 -10.16
N ALA A 25 6.33 -14.29 -9.33
CA ALA A 25 6.78 -12.96 -8.93
C ALA A 25 8.06 -13.08 -8.08
N ASP A 26 8.90 -12.04 -8.13
CA ASP A 26 10.15 -11.98 -7.35
C ASP A 26 9.86 -11.84 -5.85
N ILE A 27 8.86 -11.01 -5.53
CA ILE A 27 8.31 -10.82 -4.19
C ILE A 27 6.77 -10.79 -4.21
N TYR A 28 6.17 -10.98 -3.04
CA TYR A 28 4.77 -10.68 -2.76
C TYR A 28 4.61 -9.92 -1.45
N ILE A 29 3.54 -9.14 -1.35
CA ILE A 29 3.16 -8.43 -0.14
C ILE A 29 1.68 -8.71 0.11
N GLU A 30 1.40 -9.58 1.08
CA GLU A 30 0.04 -9.99 1.45
C GLU A 30 -0.29 -9.62 2.90
N GLU A 31 0.65 -9.92 3.80
CA GLU A 31 0.51 -9.77 5.24
C GLU A 31 1.87 -9.48 5.84
N PHE A 32 1.99 -8.41 6.63
CA PHE A 32 3.21 -8.07 7.34
C PHE A 32 2.90 -7.54 8.73
N ASN A 33 3.90 -7.54 9.61
CA ASN A 33 3.78 -6.92 10.93
C ASN A 33 4.34 -5.50 10.87
N PHE A 34 3.51 -4.50 11.12
CA PHE A 34 3.95 -3.11 11.24
C PHE A 34 3.75 -2.66 12.68
N ASN A 35 4.84 -2.28 13.34
CA ASN A 35 4.86 -1.95 14.76
C ASN A 35 4.20 -3.00 15.68
N GLY A 36 4.38 -4.29 15.33
CA GLY A 36 3.84 -5.42 16.11
C GLY A 36 2.42 -5.83 15.75
N GLU A 37 1.74 -5.11 14.85
CA GLU A 37 0.37 -5.41 14.43
C GLU A 37 0.33 -6.05 13.04
N PRO A 38 -0.41 -7.16 12.84
CA PRO A 38 -0.57 -7.77 11.53
C PRO A 38 -1.42 -6.87 10.63
N LYS A 39 -0.92 -6.57 9.44
CA LYS A 39 -1.55 -5.70 8.45
C LYS A 39 -1.79 -6.44 7.14
N ARG A 40 -2.89 -6.11 6.48
CA ARG A 40 -3.25 -6.55 5.13
C ARG A 40 -3.40 -5.34 4.24
N ILE A 41 -2.94 -5.44 3.00
CA ILE A 41 -3.00 -4.29 2.07
C ILE A 41 -4.36 -4.25 1.36
N ALA A 42 -4.85 -5.36 0.78
CA ALA A 42 -5.97 -5.31 -0.16
C ALA A 42 -5.80 -4.16 -1.20
N PRO A 43 -4.71 -4.17 -1.99
CA PRO A 43 -4.29 -3.02 -2.77
C PRO A 43 -5.20 -2.79 -3.97
N TRP A 44 -5.88 -1.64 -4.00
CA TRP A 44 -6.62 -1.20 -5.19
C TRP A 44 -5.77 -0.34 -6.11
N ALA A 45 -4.79 0.40 -5.56
CA ALA A 45 -3.75 1.07 -6.33
C ALA A 45 -2.35 0.77 -5.78
N VAL A 46 -1.41 0.65 -6.71
CA VAL A 46 0.03 0.51 -6.47
C VAL A 46 0.75 1.44 -7.43
N TYR A 47 1.78 2.13 -6.97
CA TYR A 47 2.54 3.10 -7.75
C TYR A 47 4.03 3.03 -7.39
N ILE A 48 4.90 3.14 -8.40
CA ILE A 48 6.35 3.24 -8.20
C ILE A 48 6.83 4.57 -8.74
N VAL A 49 7.62 5.28 -7.93
CA VAL A 49 8.24 6.56 -8.30
C VAL A 49 9.57 6.71 -7.58
N ASP A 50 10.61 7.11 -8.30
CA ASP A 50 11.96 7.32 -7.75
C ASP A 50 12.48 6.18 -6.85
N GLY A 51 12.20 4.93 -7.26
CA GLY A 51 12.60 3.73 -6.51
C GLY A 51 11.75 3.42 -5.28
N LYS A 52 10.75 4.23 -4.96
CA LYS A 52 9.77 4.02 -3.88
C LYS A 52 8.60 3.20 -4.38
N LEU A 53 8.04 2.37 -3.49
CA LEU A 53 6.79 1.66 -3.70
C LEU A 53 5.71 2.30 -2.83
N ILE A 54 4.54 2.59 -3.42
CA ILE A 54 3.38 3.12 -2.72
C ILE A 54 2.22 2.18 -2.99
N ALA A 55 1.51 1.77 -1.94
CA ALA A 55 0.31 0.96 -2.06
C ALA A 55 -0.81 1.50 -1.17
N THR A 56 -2.01 1.61 -1.72
CA THR A 56 -3.21 1.85 -0.90
C THR A 56 -3.51 0.59 -0.12
N ALA A 57 -3.69 0.71 1.19
CA ALA A 57 -4.23 -0.36 2.01
C ALA A 57 -5.74 -0.17 2.19
N THR A 58 -6.50 -0.40 1.13
CA THR A 58 -7.89 0.05 0.99
C THR A 58 -8.80 -0.50 2.09
N ALA A 59 -8.61 -1.75 2.50
CA ALA A 59 -9.39 -2.37 3.57
C ALA A 59 -8.99 -1.89 4.98
N ASP A 60 -7.81 -1.29 5.12
CA ASP A 60 -7.24 -0.84 6.40
C ASP A 60 -7.26 0.69 6.54
N SER A 61 -7.92 1.40 5.60
CA SER A 61 -7.99 2.86 5.56
C SER A 61 -6.62 3.54 5.65
N LYS A 62 -5.62 3.01 4.95
CA LYS A 62 -4.23 3.49 5.00
C LYS A 62 -3.61 3.59 3.62
N VAL A 63 -2.47 4.28 3.55
CA VAL A 63 -1.51 4.18 2.45
C VAL A 63 -0.16 3.81 3.03
N TYR A 64 0.47 2.79 2.46
CA TYR A 64 1.79 2.31 2.85
C TYR A 64 2.81 2.74 1.82
N ILE A 65 3.97 3.21 2.29
CA ILE A 65 5.09 3.62 1.44
C ILE A 65 6.35 2.90 1.91
N TRP A 66 7.02 2.27 0.96
CA TRP A 66 8.38 1.80 1.10
C TRP A 66 9.31 2.78 0.37
N ASN A 67 10.35 3.23 1.06
CA ASN A 67 11.35 4.14 0.52
C ASN A 67 12.24 3.49 -0.55
N GLU A 68 12.22 2.16 -0.61
CA GLU A 68 12.86 1.31 -1.62
C GLU A 68 11.89 0.16 -1.97
N ILE A 69 12.00 -0.41 -3.18
CA ILE A 69 11.26 -1.63 -3.51
C ILE A 69 11.73 -2.76 -2.57
N PRO A 70 10.83 -3.49 -1.89
CA PRO A 70 11.22 -4.60 -1.01
C PRO A 70 12.05 -5.66 -1.72
N LYS A 71 12.95 -6.31 -0.98
CA LYS A 71 13.77 -7.44 -1.47
C LYS A 71 13.33 -8.78 -0.90
N GLU A 72 12.49 -8.75 0.12
CA GLU A 72 11.96 -9.93 0.79
C GLU A 72 10.44 -9.85 0.81
N ASN A 73 9.81 -11.03 0.80
CA ASN A 73 8.35 -11.11 0.94
C ASN A 73 7.91 -10.46 2.24
N ASN A 74 6.81 -9.70 2.17
CA ASN A 74 6.19 -9.11 3.35
C ASN A 74 7.11 -8.18 4.18
N THR A 75 8.12 -7.56 3.57
CA THR A 75 8.85 -6.45 4.21
C THR A 75 7.84 -5.36 4.63
N PRO A 76 7.81 -4.92 5.90
CA PRO A 76 6.94 -3.83 6.33
C PRO A 76 7.28 -2.51 5.62
N PRO A 77 6.31 -1.60 5.43
CA PRO A 77 6.57 -0.27 4.89
C PRO A 77 7.41 0.57 5.85
N ASP A 78 8.00 1.66 5.34
CA ASP A 78 8.71 2.64 6.16
C ASP A 78 7.77 3.73 6.69
N ILE A 79 6.71 4.03 5.93
CA ILE A 79 5.75 5.08 6.22
C ILE A 79 4.33 4.54 6.09
N MET A 80 3.49 4.94 7.03
CA MET A 80 2.05 4.68 7.04
C MET A 80 1.33 6.03 7.13
N LEU A 81 0.42 6.26 6.18
CA LEU A 81 -0.43 7.44 6.16
C LEU A 81 -1.87 7.06 6.48
N THR A 82 -2.50 7.88 7.32
CA THR A 82 -3.93 7.78 7.69
C THR A 82 -4.70 9.04 7.28
N ALA A 83 -3.99 10.11 6.93
CA ALA A 83 -4.55 11.45 6.71
C ALA A 83 -5.30 11.94 7.95
N ASN A 84 -4.69 11.84 9.13
CA ASN A 84 -5.34 12.05 10.44
C ASN A 84 -6.66 11.26 10.57
N GLY A 85 -6.66 9.99 10.17
CA GLY A 85 -7.83 9.12 10.20
C GLY A 85 -8.91 9.40 9.14
N MET A 86 -8.69 10.35 8.22
CA MET A 86 -9.69 10.72 7.20
C MET A 86 -9.78 9.75 6.03
N PHE A 87 -8.83 8.82 5.86
CA PHE A 87 -8.96 7.78 4.86
C PHE A 87 -10.15 6.85 5.16
N GLY A 88 -10.91 6.53 4.13
CA GLY A 88 -11.92 5.47 4.12
C GLY A 88 -11.45 4.31 3.27
N THR A 89 -11.57 4.44 1.95
CA THR A 89 -11.09 3.45 0.97
C THR A 89 -10.25 4.15 -0.10
N PRO A 90 -8.97 4.44 0.19
CA PRO A 90 -8.06 5.01 -0.80
C PRO A 90 -7.88 4.03 -1.97
N ARG A 91 -7.98 4.52 -3.21
CA ARG A 91 -8.02 3.71 -4.44
C ARG A 91 -7.24 4.30 -5.60
N GLU A 92 -6.80 5.56 -5.51
CA GLU A 92 -5.95 6.17 -6.53
C GLU A 92 -4.67 6.72 -5.91
N ILE A 93 -3.56 6.63 -6.65
CA ILE A 93 -2.27 7.21 -6.31
C ILE A 93 -1.73 7.97 -7.52
N TRP A 94 -1.21 9.17 -7.30
CA TRP A 94 -0.32 9.86 -8.22
C TRP A 94 0.84 10.49 -7.45
N SER A 95 2.04 10.45 -8.02
CA SER A 95 3.21 11.13 -7.48
C SER A 95 4.23 11.42 -8.58
N ASP A 96 4.97 12.51 -8.40
CA ASP A 96 6.12 12.92 -9.20
C ASP A 96 7.45 12.87 -8.41
N GLY A 97 7.46 12.21 -7.25
CA GLY A 97 8.62 12.12 -6.36
C GLY A 97 8.74 13.27 -5.37
N GLU A 98 8.17 14.43 -5.69
CA GLU A 98 8.15 15.61 -4.80
C GLU A 98 6.80 15.78 -4.11
N ARG A 99 5.71 15.31 -4.71
CA ARG A 99 4.32 15.47 -4.25
C ARG A 99 3.60 14.14 -4.26
N LEU A 100 2.54 14.03 -3.47
CA LEU A 100 1.69 12.85 -3.42
C LEU A 100 0.22 13.24 -3.46
N VAL A 101 -0.55 12.55 -4.30
CA VAL A 101 -2.01 12.69 -4.38
C VAL A 101 -2.63 11.32 -4.18
N ILE A 102 -3.57 11.23 -3.24
CA ILE A 102 -4.36 10.03 -2.97
C ILE A 102 -5.82 10.34 -3.24
N GLY A 103 -6.43 9.58 -4.14
CA GLY A 103 -7.88 9.56 -4.32
C GLY A 103 -8.51 8.52 -3.41
N ASP A 104 -9.62 8.89 -2.78
CA ASP A 104 -10.35 8.04 -1.86
C ASP A 104 -11.85 8.07 -2.20
N HIS A 105 -12.39 6.90 -2.51
CA HIS A 105 -13.77 6.75 -2.92
C HIS A 105 -14.76 6.98 -1.76
N ASN A 106 -14.35 6.74 -0.52
CA ASN A 106 -15.19 6.77 0.69
C ASN A 106 -14.53 7.60 1.81
N ALA A 107 -13.89 8.73 1.48
CA ALA A 107 -13.21 9.61 2.44
C ALA A 107 -14.11 10.01 3.61
N LYS A 108 -13.51 10.26 4.79
CA LYS A 108 -14.21 10.55 6.04
C LYS A 108 -14.15 12.03 6.44
N PHE A 109 -14.48 12.95 5.53
CA PHE A 109 -14.45 14.38 5.85
C PHE A 109 -15.54 14.79 6.86
N ASN A 110 -15.21 15.70 7.78
CA ASN A 110 -16.13 16.32 8.74
C ASN A 110 -16.91 15.33 9.62
N CYS A 111 -16.29 14.21 9.99
CA CYS A 111 -16.91 13.17 10.79
C CYS A 111 -16.22 13.05 12.15
N GLU A 112 -16.94 13.44 13.20
CA GLU A 112 -16.48 13.28 14.59
C GLU A 112 -16.49 11.80 15.02
N ASP A 113 -17.37 10.98 14.43
CA ASP A 113 -17.46 9.53 14.63
C ASP A 113 -17.17 8.77 13.33
N SER A 114 -15.97 8.18 13.23
CA SER A 114 -15.45 7.54 12.01
C SER A 114 -16.23 6.32 11.52
N GLU A 115 -17.06 5.70 12.37
CA GLU A 115 -17.83 4.48 12.05
C GLU A 115 -19.05 4.77 11.16
N ASN A 116 -19.67 5.96 11.27
CA ASN A 116 -20.89 6.31 10.54
C ASN A 116 -20.64 7.10 9.24
N CYS A 117 -19.37 7.40 8.92
CA CYS A 117 -18.99 8.28 7.81
C CYS A 117 -18.66 7.52 6.51
N PHE A 118 -18.57 6.20 6.57
CA PHE A 118 -18.05 5.38 5.48
C PHE A 118 -18.95 5.49 4.24
N GLY A 119 -18.39 5.98 3.13
CA GLY A 119 -19.06 6.02 1.82
C GLY A 119 -20.00 7.20 1.60
N THR A 120 -19.88 8.26 2.40
CA THR A 120 -20.72 9.46 2.24
C THR A 120 -20.15 10.47 1.25
N VAL A 121 -18.83 10.51 1.07
CA VAL A 121 -18.13 11.43 0.15
C VAL A 121 -16.89 10.78 -0.47
N SER A 122 -16.56 11.19 -1.70
CA SER A 122 -15.24 10.93 -2.29
C SER A 122 -14.32 12.11 -2.03
N GLY A 123 -13.03 11.85 -1.96
CA GLY A 123 -12.03 12.84 -1.59
C GLY A 123 -10.73 12.70 -2.34
N THR A 124 -9.95 13.79 -2.31
CA THR A 124 -8.58 13.82 -2.80
C THR A 124 -7.71 14.47 -1.76
N PHE A 125 -6.67 13.75 -1.33
CA PHE A 125 -5.68 14.20 -0.38
C PHE A 125 -4.41 14.58 -1.12
N VAL A 126 -3.88 15.78 -0.86
CA VAL A 126 -2.71 16.31 -1.57
C VAL A 126 -1.65 16.69 -0.55
N TRP A 127 -0.52 16.00 -0.62
CA TRP A 127 0.72 16.42 0.02
C TRP A 127 1.54 17.21 -0.99
N LYS A 128 1.85 18.47 -0.64
CA LYS A 128 2.68 19.37 -1.44
C LYS A 128 4.18 19.03 -1.37
N GLU A 129 4.54 18.17 -0.44
CA GLU A 129 5.88 17.62 -0.23
C GLU A 129 5.73 16.12 0.05
N PHE A 130 6.64 15.30 -0.47
CA PHE A 130 6.54 13.86 -0.31
C PHE A 130 6.68 13.49 1.17
N PRO A 131 5.75 12.68 1.74
CA PRO A 131 5.78 12.35 3.16
C PRO A 131 7.08 11.64 3.58
N ASN A 132 7.60 12.01 4.74
CA ASN A 132 8.80 11.41 5.34
C ASN A 132 8.59 11.05 6.84
N TYR A 133 7.34 10.95 7.26
CA TYR A 133 6.91 10.71 8.64
C TYR A 133 5.75 9.71 8.66
N ILE A 134 5.54 9.06 9.81
CA ILE A 134 4.36 8.23 10.07
C ILE A 134 3.25 9.11 10.63
N ASP A 135 2.04 8.98 10.08
CA ASP A 135 0.85 9.70 10.53
C ASP A 135 -0.05 8.77 11.36
N GLU A 136 0.10 8.84 12.68
CA GLU A 136 -0.72 8.09 13.65
C GLU A 136 -2.07 8.80 13.87
N GLY A 137 -2.99 8.60 12.92
CA GLY A 137 -4.39 8.99 13.02
C GLY A 137 -5.28 7.88 13.55
#